data_AF-A0A7X8D5R9-F1
#
_entry.id   AF-A0A7X8D5R9-F1
#
_cell.length_a   1.000
_cell.length_b   1.000
_cell.length_c   1.000
_cell.angle_alpha   90.00
_cell.angle_beta   90.00
_cell.angle_gamma   90.00
#
_symmetry.space_group_name_H-M   'P 1'
#
loop_
_entity.id
_entity.type
_entity.pdbx_description
1 polymer ?
#
loop_
_entity_poly.entity_id
_entity_poly.type
_entity_poly.pdbx_seq_one_letter_code
_entity_poly.pdbx_strand_id
1 'polypeptide(L)'
;VVGLVQDGFAVQPDPAEVAEVFEVPLSVLMNPANHRLHHLPGKNGKERYYFSISWNGYFIWGATAALIRNFYHHLAAASQQLGRV
;
A
#
# COMPACT_ATOMS: atom_id res chain seq x y z
N VAL A 1 5.10 6.01 9.77
CA VAL A 1 6.06 5.15 10.50
C VAL A 1 6.42 4.00 9.59
N VAL A 2 7.70 3.65 9.49
CA VAL A 2 8.20 2.49 8.72
C VAL A 2 9.09 1.69 9.67
N GLY A 3 8.99 0.37 9.66
CA GLY A 3 9.78 -0.53 10.48
C GLY A 3 10.49 -1.57 9.61
N LEU A 4 11.69 -1.98 10.05
CA LEU A 4 12.38 -3.14 9.50
C LEU A 4 12.12 -4.33 10.41
N VAL A 5 11.75 -5.45 9.81
CA VAL A 5 11.53 -6.71 10.51
C VAL A 5 12.81 -7.54 10.41
N GLN A 6 13.20 -8.18 11.52
CA GLN A 6 14.37 -9.07 11.52
C GLN A 6 14.03 -10.40 10.84
N ASP A 7 15.03 -10.99 10.18
CA ASP A 7 14.89 -12.33 9.62
C ASP A 7 14.51 -13.33 10.71
N GLY A 8 13.57 -14.22 10.39
CA GLY A 8 13.04 -15.22 11.33
C GLY A 8 11.96 -14.69 12.28
N PHE A 9 11.52 -13.43 12.15
CA PHE A 9 10.34 -12.96 12.87
C PHE A 9 9.09 -13.75 12.47
N ALA A 10 8.38 -14.30 13.46
CA ALA A 10 7.14 -15.03 13.26
C ALA A 10 5.95 -14.19 13.74
N VAL A 11 5.00 -13.92 12.84
CA VAL A 11 3.79 -13.18 13.18
C VAL A 11 2.85 -14.08 13.99
N GLN A 12 2.41 -13.60 15.15
CA GLN A 12 1.38 -14.25 15.98
C GLN A 12 0.17 -13.31 16.11
N PRO A 13 -0.82 -13.42 15.19
CA PRO A 13 -2.00 -12.56 15.24
C PRO A 13 -2.94 -12.96 16.37
N ASP A 14 -3.54 -11.98 17.04
CA ASP A 14 -4.70 -12.22 17.89
C ASP A 14 -5.93 -12.44 17.00
N PRO A 15 -6.55 -13.64 17.01
CA PRO A 15 -7.71 -13.93 16.15
C PRO A 15 -8.94 -13.09 16.50
N ALA A 16 -9.00 -12.45 17.68
CA ALA A 16 -10.08 -11.54 18.03
C ALA A 16 -10.01 -10.21 17.25
N GLU A 17 -8.82 -9.81 16.80
CA GLU A 17 -8.60 -8.54 16.10
C GLU A 17 -8.18 -8.73 14.65
N VAL A 18 -7.43 -9.79 14.34
CA VAL A 18 -6.77 -10.00 13.05
C VAL A 18 -7.23 -11.32 12.45
N ALA A 19 -8.07 -11.22 11.41
CA ALA A 19 -8.58 -12.37 10.69
C ALA A 19 -7.50 -13.10 9.87
N GLU A 20 -6.53 -12.36 9.33
CA GLU A 20 -5.49 -12.93 8.46
C GLU A 20 -4.26 -12.01 8.38
N VAL A 21 -3.10 -12.60 8.12
CA VAL A 21 -1.85 -11.91 7.81
C VAL A 21 -1.35 -12.39 6.45
N PHE A 22 -0.99 -11.46 5.57
CA PHE A 22 -0.42 -11.75 4.27
C PHE A 22 0.69 -10.76 3.93
N GLU A 23 1.57 -11.17 3.02
CA GLU A 23 2.68 -10.36 2.54
C GLU A 23 2.53 -10.04 1.05
N VAL A 24 3.01 -8.87 0.66
CA VAL A 24 3.04 -8.44 -0.74
C VAL A 24 4.47 -8.06 -1.08
N PRO A 25 5.06 -8.62 -2.17
CA PRO A 25 6.38 -8.21 -2.60
C PRO A 25 6.45 -6.70 -2.78
N LEU A 26 7.50 -6.07 -2.26
CA LEU A 26 7.66 -4.63 -2.35
C LEU A 26 7.63 -4.14 -3.81
N SER A 27 8.21 -4.90 -4.74
CA SER A 27 8.17 -4.60 -6.18
C SER A 27 6.75 -4.48 -6.75
N VAL A 28 5.79 -5.27 -6.26
CA VAL A 28 4.39 -5.19 -6.65
C VAL A 28 3.76 -3.90 -6.12
N LEU A 29 4.03 -3.57 -4.85
CA LEU A 29 3.54 -2.35 -4.23
C LEU A 29 4.14 -1.08 -4.86
N MET A 30 5.38 -1.14 -5.32
CA MET A 30 6.10 -0.01 -5.92
C MET A 30 5.83 0.16 -7.43
N ASN A 31 5.11 -0.76 -8.08
CA ASN A 31 4.74 -0.60 -9.48
C ASN A 31 3.46 0.27 -9.60
N PRO A 32 3.54 1.52 -10.12
CA PRO A 32 2.38 2.40 -10.22
C PRO A 32 1.30 1.87 -11.17
N ALA A 33 1.62 0.95 -12.09
CA ALA A 33 0.63 0.30 -12.94
C ALA A 33 -0.38 -0.55 -12.14
N ASN A 34 -0.03 -0.96 -10.92
CA ASN A 34 -0.92 -1.70 -10.02
C ASN A 34 -1.83 -0.77 -9.19
N HIS A 35 -1.63 0.56 -9.24
CA HIS A 35 -2.38 1.52 -8.44
C HIS A 35 -3.56 2.06 -9.25
N ARG A 36 -4.77 1.68 -8.87
CA ARG A 36 -6.00 2.11 -9.57
C ARG A 36 -6.69 3.21 -8.79
N LEU A 37 -7.01 4.31 -9.47
CA LEU A 37 -7.85 5.37 -8.91
C LEU A 37 -9.32 5.03 -9.19
N HIS A 38 -10.10 4.94 -8.13
CA HIS A 38 -11.55 4.76 -8.20
C HIS A 38 -12.25 6.07 -7.96
N HIS A 39 -13.39 6.23 -8.62
CA HIS A 39 -14.29 7.34 -8.43
C HIS A 39 -15.60 6.81 -7.83
N LEU A 40 -15.99 7.37 -6.69
CA LEU A 40 -17.23 7.04 -6.01
C LEU A 40 -18.10 8.30 -5.94
N PRO A 41 -19.22 8.34 -6.68
CA PRO A 41 -20.20 9.41 -6.57
C PRO A 41 -20.74 9.46 -5.14
N GLY A 42 -20.48 10.56 -4.43
CA GLY A 42 -20.97 10.72 -3.06
C GLY A 42 -22.36 11.35 -3.00
N LYS A 43 -22.98 11.25 -1.83
CA LYS A 43 -24.26 11.93 -1.55
C LYS A 43 -24.04 13.45 -1.56
N ASN A 44 -25.01 14.19 -2.13
CA ASN A 44 -25.01 15.65 -2.23
C ASN A 44 -23.89 16.24 -3.12
N GLY A 45 -23.49 15.53 -4.19
CA GLY A 45 -22.52 16.03 -5.17
C GLY A 45 -21.07 16.07 -4.68
N LYS A 46 -20.76 15.46 -3.52
CA LYS A 46 -19.38 15.34 -3.04
C LYS A 46 -18.73 14.12 -3.64
N GLU A 47 -17.90 14.33 -4.65
CA GLU A 47 -17.11 13.25 -5.26
C GLU A 47 -16.07 12.72 -4.28
N ARG A 48 -15.89 11.39 -4.28
CA ARG A 48 -14.84 10.73 -3.49
C ARG A 48 -13.94 9.92 -4.42
N TYR A 49 -12.65 10.01 -4.16
CA TYR A 49 -11.65 9.23 -4.87
C TYR A 49 -10.87 8.39 -3.89
N TYR A 50 -10.53 7.17 -4.27
CA TYR A 50 -9.67 6.31 -3.47
C TYR A 50 -8.79 5.44 -4.36
N PHE A 51 -7.61 5.09 -3.86
CA PHE A 51 -6.73 4.18 -4.55
C PHE A 51 -7.01 2.74 -4.14
N SER A 52 -6.71 1.80 -5.04
CA SER A 52 -6.58 0.39 -4.72
C SER A 52 -5.35 -0.24 -5.35
N ILE A 53 -4.89 -1.34 -4.75
CA ILE A 53 -3.88 -2.27 -5.28
C ILE A 53 -4.45 -3.68 -5.13
N SER A 54 -4.50 -4.44 -6.22
CA SER A 54 -5.00 -5.82 -6.20
C SER A 54 -3.83 -6.81 -6.26
N TRP A 55 -3.85 -7.82 -5.40
CA TRP A 55 -2.79 -8.83 -5.31
C TRP A 55 -3.39 -10.15 -4.85
N ASN A 56 -3.24 -11.24 -5.61
CA ASN A 56 -3.66 -12.60 -5.22
C ASN A 56 -5.06 -12.70 -4.55
N GLY A 57 -6.05 -11.99 -5.10
CA GLY A 57 -7.41 -11.96 -4.53
C GLY A 57 -7.62 -10.93 -3.41
N TYR A 58 -6.55 -10.37 -2.83
CA TYR A 58 -6.63 -9.25 -1.90
C TYR A 58 -6.88 -7.93 -2.63
N PHE A 59 -7.76 -7.13 -2.05
CA PHE A 59 -8.04 -5.77 -2.47
C PHE A 59 -7.59 -4.80 -1.39
N ILE A 60 -6.42 -4.19 -1.57
CA ILE A 60 -5.84 -3.21 -0.64
C ILE A 60 -6.32 -1.84 -1.08
N TRP A 61 -7.07 -1.11 -0.25
CA TRP A 61 -7.76 0.12 -0.69
C TRP A 61 -7.80 1.20 0.39
N GLY A 62 -8.33 2.37 0.01
CA GLY A 62 -8.58 3.47 0.94
C GLY A 62 -7.30 4.06 1.52
N ALA A 63 -7.29 4.29 2.83
CA ALA A 63 -6.16 4.93 3.53
C ALA A 63 -4.86 4.12 3.39
N THR A 64 -4.92 2.79 3.43
CA THR A 64 -3.75 1.91 3.30
C THR A 64 -3.12 2.03 1.91
N ALA A 65 -3.93 1.97 0.85
CA ALA A 65 -3.44 2.13 -0.52
C ALA A 65 -2.86 3.55 -0.76
N ALA A 66 -3.48 4.58 -0.18
CA ALA A 66 -2.94 5.94 -0.23
C ALA A 66 -1.57 6.05 0.48
N LEU A 67 -1.42 5.41 1.65
CA LEU A 67 -0.16 5.37 2.37
C LEU A 67 0.95 4.66 1.59
N ILE A 68 0.64 3.51 0.98
CA ILE A 68 1.58 2.78 0.12
C ILE A 68 2.00 3.63 -1.09
N ARG A 69 1.04 4.31 -1.73
CA ARG A 69 1.33 5.19 -2.87
C ARG A 69 2.23 6.37 -2.48
N ASN A 70 2.03 6.95 -1.29
CA ASN A 70 2.92 8.00 -0.79
C ASN A 70 4.32 7.46 -0.49
N PHE A 71 4.41 6.26 0.08
CA PHE A 71 5.69 5.59 0.33
C PHE A 71 6.46 5.35 -0.98
N TYR A 72 5.78 4.91 -2.05
CA TYR A 72 6.36 4.82 -3.39
C TYR A 72 6.98 6.14 -3.86
N HIS A 73 6.26 7.26 -3.74
CA HIS A 73 6.81 8.57 -4.16
C HIS A 73 8.06 8.95 -3.39
N HIS A 74 8.10 8.68 -2.08
CA HIS A 74 9.29 8.95 -1.25
C HIS A 74 10.48 8.08 -1.66
N LEU A 75 10.28 6.78 -1.89
CA LEU A 75 11.36 5.89 -2.32
C LEU A 75 11.85 6.22 -3.74
N ALA A 76 10.95 6.53 -4.66
CA ALA A 76 11.30 6.92 -6.03
C ALA A 76 12.16 8.20 -6.04
N ALA A 77 11.78 9.21 -5.25
CA ALA A 77 12.56 10.44 -5.10
C ALA A 77 13.94 10.17 -4.49
N ALA A 78 14.01 9.37 -3.41
CA ALA A 78 15.27 9.00 -2.78
C ALA A 78 16.21 8.22 -3.72
N SER A 79 15.66 7.27 -4.50
CA SER A 79 16.42 6.49 -5.48
C SER A 79 17.03 7.38 -6.57
N GLN A 80 16.29 8.39 -7.04
CA GLN A 80 16.82 9.36 -8.01
C GLN A 80 17.95 10.21 -7.43
N GLN A 81 17.90 10.52 -6.14
CA GLN A 81 18.96 11.28 -5.47
C GLN A 81 20.23 10.44 -5.28
N LEU A 82 20.09 9.18 -4.87
CA LEU A 82 21.22 8.27 -4.66
C LEU A 82 21.92 7.87 -5.96
N GLY A 83 21.16 7.70 -7.05
CA GLY A 83 21.72 7.39 -8.38
C GLY A 83 22.39 8.57 -9.09
N ARG A 84 22.36 9.77 -8.49
CA ARG A 84 23.02 10.99 -9.00
C ARG A 84 24.36 11.28 -8.31
N VAL A 85 24.83 10.40 -7.42
CA VAL A 85 26.12 10.49 -6.73
C VAL A 85 27.18 9.68 -7.47
#